data_AF-A0A1Y0I1S4-F1
#
_entry.id   AF-A0A1Y0I1S4-F1
#
_cell.length_a   1.000
_cell.length_b   1.000
_cell.length_c   1.000
_cell.angle_alpha   90.00
_cell.angle_beta   90.00
_cell.angle_gamma   90.00
#
_symmetry.space_group_name_H-M   'P 1'
#
loop_
_entity.id
_entity.type
_entity.pdbx_description
1 polymer ?
#
loop_
_entity_poly.entity_id
_entity_poly.type
_entity_poly.pdbx_seq_one_letter_code
_entity_poly.pdbx_strand_id
1 'polypeptide(L)'
;MVEFERPRIGIISDSPLQRHLLQHLLEAYGVEVLFNLDPERYQKPLAPIATDFDILLIEVENEDHCAEFIDEVLENTEAPVLFGLGKAPERQSKEYPRWERRLYAKLREHLGDLEHVSDIGQALEELDQKDTESSPERLITSAKRSTQSETVDRVWILGASLGGPEAVKVFLDLLPEQLPVAFVYAQHIDSNFSEVLAKVLARHSCFKLKLAEEGERLRYGEILLTPVDREMYFDDNGLVRFKTTPWPGPYGPSIDQVLLNVANYYGDKCHGIFFSGMGNDGAIAAPLLSAYGSTIWVQESNSCANSSMPDSVAATGCAVFSGDPAQLAQELIKKIEKEVS
;
A
#
# COMPACT_ATOMS: atom_id res chain seq x y z
N MET A 1 -16.53 23.25 -2.09
CA MET A 1 -15.24 22.77 -1.59
C MET A 1 -15.27 23.01 -0.10
N VAL A 2 -15.47 21.95 0.68
CA VAL A 2 -15.32 22.01 2.14
C VAL A 2 -13.87 21.57 2.37
N GLU A 3 -13.03 22.44 2.90
CA GLU A 3 -11.71 22.03 3.41
C GLU A 3 -11.98 21.07 4.57
N PHE A 4 -11.58 19.81 4.43
CA PHE A 4 -11.55 18.87 5.53
C PHE A 4 -10.31 19.20 6.36
N GLU A 5 -10.50 19.80 7.54
CA GLU A 5 -9.41 19.97 8.51
C GLU A 5 -8.99 18.60 9.03
N ARG A 6 -7.68 18.32 8.94
CA ARG A 6 -7.11 17.09 9.50
C ARG A 6 -7.22 17.14 11.02
N PRO A 7 -7.64 16.06 11.69
CA PRO A 7 -7.66 16.02 13.14
C PRO A 7 -6.26 16.28 13.69
N ARG A 8 -6.16 17.16 14.69
CA ARG A 8 -4.92 17.63 15.28
C ARG A 8 -4.77 17.00 16.65
N ILE A 9 -3.74 16.18 16.86
CA ILE A 9 -3.55 15.42 18.10
C ILE A 9 -2.22 15.77 18.78
N GLY A 10 -2.27 15.93 20.10
CA GLY A 10 -1.09 15.98 20.96
C GLY A 10 -0.75 14.61 21.54
N ILE A 11 0.54 14.26 21.62
CA ILE A 11 1.02 13.02 22.24
C ILE A 11 1.90 13.36 23.43
N ILE A 12 1.62 12.73 24.57
CA ILE A 12 2.44 12.77 25.79
C ILE A 12 2.75 11.33 26.20
N SER A 13 4.05 10.99 26.23
CA SER A 13 4.50 9.69 26.72
C SER A 13 5.95 9.74 27.20
N ASP A 14 6.23 9.08 28.33
CA ASP A 14 7.56 8.90 28.92
C ASP A 14 8.43 7.88 28.17
N SER A 15 7.84 7.14 27.22
CA SER A 15 8.52 6.13 26.41
C SER A 15 8.86 6.65 25.01
N PRO A 16 10.15 6.79 24.64
CA PRO A 16 10.56 7.23 23.31
C PRO A 16 10.04 6.34 22.17
N LEU A 17 9.98 5.02 22.42
CA LEU A 17 9.48 4.05 21.45
C LEU A 17 7.99 4.25 21.20
N GLN A 18 7.22 4.48 22.26
CA GLN A 18 5.78 4.69 22.19
C GLN A 18 5.44 5.99 21.48
N ARG A 19 6.16 7.07 21.79
CA ARG A 19 6.08 8.36 21.09
C ARG A 19 6.29 8.22 19.59
N HIS A 20 7.37 7.55 19.18
CA HIS A 20 7.67 7.34 17.75
C HIS A 20 6.59 6.51 17.05
N LEU A 21 6.09 5.47 17.73
CA LEU A 21 5.10 4.56 17.18
C LEU A 21 3.73 5.20 17.03
N LEU A 22 3.24 5.90 18.06
CA LEU A 22 1.98 6.63 18.02
C LEU A 22 2.02 7.71 16.95
N GLN A 23 3.12 8.46 16.86
CA GLN A 23 3.27 9.48 15.81
C GLN A 23 3.16 8.86 14.40
N HIS A 24 3.90 7.79 14.13
CA HIS A 24 3.83 7.12 12.82
C HIS A 24 2.43 6.58 12.49
N LEU A 25 1.72 6.00 13.47
CA LEU A 25 0.39 5.46 13.25
C LEU A 25 -0.65 6.55 13.00
N LEU A 26 -0.60 7.63 13.80
CA LEU A 26 -1.54 8.74 13.67
C LEU A 26 -1.34 9.48 12.34
N GLU A 27 -0.08 9.74 11.96
CA GLU A 27 0.24 10.32 10.65
C GLU A 27 -0.24 9.41 9.50
N ALA A 28 -0.15 8.08 9.66
CA ALA A 28 -0.70 7.12 8.70
C ALA A 28 -2.24 7.08 8.67
N TYR A 29 -2.90 7.67 9.66
CA TYR A 29 -4.36 7.86 9.74
C TYR A 29 -4.80 9.29 9.41
N GLY A 30 -3.97 10.03 8.66
CA GLY A 30 -4.30 11.39 8.22
C GLY A 30 -4.40 12.41 9.36
N VAL A 31 -3.98 12.04 10.58
CA VAL A 31 -3.98 12.90 11.76
C VAL A 31 -2.72 13.76 11.77
N GLU A 32 -2.86 15.05 12.01
CA GLU A 32 -1.76 15.97 12.25
C GLU A 32 -1.29 15.86 13.70
N VAL A 33 -0.06 15.39 13.92
CA VAL A 33 0.55 15.34 15.26
C VAL A 33 1.22 16.68 15.56
N LEU A 34 0.60 17.50 16.41
CA LEU A 34 1.10 18.85 16.72
C LEU A 34 2.33 18.84 17.61
N PHE A 35 2.35 17.93 18.58
CA PHE A 35 3.47 17.78 19.49
C PHE A 35 3.56 16.34 19.99
N ASN A 36 4.79 15.94 20.30
CA ASN A 36 5.12 14.61 20.77
C ASN A 36 6.15 14.67 21.91
N LEU A 37 5.65 14.76 23.13
CA LEU A 37 6.41 15.26 24.28
C LEU A 37 6.69 14.18 25.32
N ASP A 38 7.87 14.32 25.93
CA ASP A 38 8.29 13.58 27.11
C ASP A 38 7.97 14.45 28.34
N PRO A 39 7.14 13.97 29.29
CA PRO A 39 6.77 14.72 30.49
C PRO A 39 7.97 15.23 31.29
N GLU A 40 9.04 14.43 31.41
CA GLU A 40 10.19 14.78 32.25
C GLU A 40 11.11 15.81 31.59
N ARG A 41 11.10 15.89 30.25
CA ARG A 41 11.96 16.81 29.51
C ARG A 41 11.32 18.17 29.26
N TYR A 42 10.07 18.34 29.70
CA TYR A 42 9.31 19.54 29.41
C TYR A 42 9.49 20.59 30.51
N GLN A 43 10.06 21.75 30.16
CA GLN A 43 10.30 22.85 31.10
C GLN A 43 9.20 23.91 30.97
N LYS A 44 8.69 24.40 32.11
CA LYS A 44 7.68 25.47 32.16
C LYS A 44 8.16 26.73 31.41
N PRO A 45 7.27 27.47 30.74
CA PRO A 45 5.80 27.32 30.71
C PRO A 45 5.28 26.37 29.61
N LEU A 46 4.08 25.82 29.80
CA LEU A 46 3.30 24.97 28.88
C LEU A 46 2.85 25.64 27.56
N ALA A 47 3.53 26.72 27.14
CA ALA A 47 3.15 27.52 25.98
C ALA A 47 2.94 26.73 24.66
N PRO A 48 3.68 25.63 24.39
CA PRO A 48 3.37 24.73 23.26
C PRO A 48 2.06 23.95 23.32
N ILE A 49 1.46 23.74 24.51
CA ILE A 49 0.18 23.02 24.64
C ILE A 49 -1.01 23.96 24.42
N ALA A 50 -0.77 25.28 24.29
CA ALA A 50 -1.80 26.29 23.99
C ALA A 50 -2.21 26.36 22.50
N THR A 51 -1.88 25.35 21.69
CA THR A 51 -2.40 25.21 20.32
C THR A 51 -3.70 24.41 20.33
N ASP A 52 -4.75 24.86 19.63
CA ASP A 52 -5.98 24.10 19.40
C ASP A 52 -5.64 22.70 18.85
N PHE A 53 -5.85 21.66 19.65
CA PHE A 53 -5.85 20.25 19.25
C PHE A 53 -7.21 19.64 19.56
N ASP A 54 -7.61 18.64 18.77
CA ASP A 54 -8.89 17.96 18.91
C ASP A 54 -8.86 16.89 20.01
N ILE A 55 -7.71 16.22 20.19
CA ILE A 55 -7.50 15.20 21.22
C ILE A 55 -6.10 15.30 21.80
N LEU A 56 -5.99 15.01 23.10
CA LEU A 56 -4.73 14.73 23.77
C LEU A 56 -4.61 13.25 24.13
N LEU A 57 -3.56 12.59 23.64
CA LEU A 57 -3.20 11.23 24.01
C LEU A 57 -2.14 11.25 25.11
N ILE A 58 -2.48 10.72 26.28
CA ILE A 58 -1.54 10.58 27.40
C ILE A 58 -1.35 9.09 27.69
N GLU A 59 -0.11 8.64 27.57
CA GLU A 59 0.27 7.26 27.85
C GLU A 59 1.65 7.22 28.50
N VAL A 60 1.64 7.16 29.83
CA VAL A 60 2.82 7.14 30.70
C VAL A 60 2.87 5.83 31.49
N GLU A 61 4.06 5.27 31.68
CA GLU A 61 4.22 4.05 32.49
C GLU A 61 4.23 4.35 33.99
N ASN A 62 4.73 5.53 34.39
CA ASN A 62 4.81 5.95 35.79
C ASN A 62 3.98 7.20 36.06
N GLU A 63 2.68 6.97 36.30
CA GLU A 63 1.71 8.04 36.61
C GLU A 63 2.14 8.86 37.83
N ASP A 64 2.69 8.23 38.87
CA ASP A 64 3.11 8.91 40.11
C ASP A 64 4.21 9.95 39.86
N HIS A 65 5.13 9.68 38.93
CA HIS A 65 6.20 10.61 38.57
C HIS A 65 5.72 11.75 37.66
N CYS A 66 4.64 11.52 36.92
CA CYS A 66 4.10 12.48 35.96
C CYS A 66 2.84 13.21 36.47
N ALA A 67 2.38 12.92 37.69
CA ALA A 67 1.10 13.40 38.21
C ALA A 67 0.98 14.93 38.16
N GLU A 68 1.97 15.67 38.66
CA GLU A 68 1.95 17.15 38.65
C GLU A 68 1.86 17.71 37.23
N PHE A 69 2.53 17.07 36.26
CA PHE A 69 2.50 17.49 34.86
C PHE A 69 1.15 17.18 34.22
N ILE A 70 0.60 15.99 34.45
CA ILE A 70 -0.71 15.60 33.93
C ILE A 70 -1.81 16.49 34.50
N ASP A 71 -1.80 16.75 35.81
CA ASP A 71 -2.75 17.66 36.47
C ASP A 71 -2.68 19.06 35.85
N GLU A 72 -1.47 19.60 35.64
CA GLU A 72 -1.30 20.91 35.01
C GLU A 72 -1.81 20.92 33.56
N VAL A 73 -1.60 19.84 32.80
CA VAL A 73 -2.13 19.74 31.43
C VAL A 73 -3.66 19.65 31.43
N LEU A 74 -4.25 18.87 32.34
CA LEU A 74 -5.70 18.74 32.49
C LEU A 74 -6.37 20.06 32.92
N GLU A 75 -5.71 20.87 33.76
CA GLU A 75 -6.20 22.19 34.16
C GLU A 75 -6.19 23.21 33.01
N ASN A 76 -5.35 23.01 32.00
CA ASN A 76 -5.10 23.96 30.91
C ASN A 76 -5.64 23.51 29.54
N THR A 77 -6.33 22.37 29.44
CA THR A 77 -6.91 21.85 28.20
C THR A 77 -8.43 21.70 28.28
N GLU A 78 -9.14 22.15 27.26
CA GLU A 78 -10.58 21.87 27.10
C GLU A 78 -10.82 20.66 26.18
N ALA A 79 -9.80 20.18 25.47
CA ALA A 79 -9.93 19.04 24.57
C ALA A 79 -10.03 17.71 25.33
N PRO A 80 -10.75 16.71 24.78
CA PRO A 80 -10.85 15.38 25.36
C PRO A 80 -9.47 14.72 25.49
N VAL A 81 -9.22 14.15 26.68
CA VAL A 81 -7.98 13.45 27.00
C VAL A 81 -8.23 11.95 27.02
N LEU A 82 -7.44 11.22 26.24
CA LEU A 82 -7.53 9.77 26.09
C LEU A 82 -6.40 9.07 26.86
N PHE A 83 -6.81 8.19 27.77
CA PHE A 83 -5.93 7.34 28.59
C PHE A 83 -6.13 5.85 28.28
N GLY A 84 -5.18 5.02 28.73
CA GLY A 84 -5.37 3.57 28.84
C GLY A 84 -5.34 2.85 27.50
N LEU A 85 -4.40 3.23 26.64
CA LEU A 85 -4.04 2.46 25.45
C LEU A 85 -3.08 1.34 25.82
N GLY A 86 -2.38 1.45 26.94
CA GLY A 86 -1.34 0.51 27.36
C GLY A 86 -0.10 0.62 26.47
N LYS A 87 1.02 0.08 26.96
CA LYS A 87 2.27 0.02 26.20
C LYS A 87 2.04 -0.60 24.83
N ALA A 88 2.47 0.11 23.79
CA ALA A 88 2.44 -0.42 22.43
C ALA A 88 3.25 -1.72 22.37
N PRO A 89 2.64 -2.86 21.97
CA PRO A 89 3.37 -4.11 21.80
C PRO A 89 4.44 -3.97 20.72
N GLU A 90 5.41 -4.87 20.71
CA GLU A 90 6.32 -4.98 19.57
C GLU A 90 5.51 -5.21 18.28
N ARG A 91 5.87 -4.51 17.19
CA ARG A 91 5.12 -4.57 15.92
C ARG A 91 4.94 -5.99 15.36
N GLN A 92 5.86 -6.91 15.69
CA GLN A 92 5.83 -8.31 15.25
C GLN A 92 4.99 -9.21 16.17
N SER A 93 4.50 -8.69 17.30
CA SER A 93 3.68 -9.43 18.25
C SER A 93 2.26 -9.63 17.72
N LYS A 94 1.67 -10.79 18.04
CA LYS A 94 0.25 -11.09 17.79
C LYS A 94 -0.71 -10.15 18.52
N GLU A 95 -0.21 -9.41 19.51
CA GLU A 95 -1.00 -8.44 20.29
C GLU A 95 -1.07 -7.07 19.62
N TYR A 96 -0.13 -6.75 18.71
CA TYR A 96 -0.05 -5.45 18.05
C TYR A 96 -1.34 -5.09 17.27
N PRO A 97 -1.93 -5.98 16.44
CA PRO A 97 -3.15 -5.64 15.71
C PRO A 97 -4.36 -5.43 16.62
N ARG A 98 -4.40 -6.08 17.79
CA ARG A 98 -5.49 -5.89 18.77
C ARG A 98 -5.35 -4.54 19.48
N TRP A 99 -4.13 -4.17 19.81
CA TRP A 99 -3.80 -2.88 20.42
C TRP A 99 -4.12 -1.72 19.46
N GLU A 100 -3.71 -1.84 18.20
CA GLU A 100 -3.97 -0.85 17.14
C GLU A 100 -5.48 -0.64 16.90
N ARG A 101 -6.26 -1.73 16.80
CA ARG A 101 -7.73 -1.63 16.70
C ARG A 101 -8.38 -0.91 17.88
N ARG A 102 -7.84 -1.09 19.09
CA ARG A 102 -8.34 -0.42 20.30
C ARG A 102 -8.01 1.07 20.28
N LEU A 103 -6.81 1.43 19.84
CA LEU A 103 -6.42 2.83 19.59
C LEU A 103 -7.38 3.48 18.60
N TYR A 104 -7.60 2.84 17.46
CA TYR A 104 -8.51 3.35 16.44
C TYR A 104 -9.95 3.50 16.94
N ALA A 105 -10.49 2.50 17.65
CA ALA A 105 -11.84 2.56 18.20
C ALA A 105 -12.03 3.75 19.14
N LYS A 106 -11.05 4.03 20.02
CA LYS A 106 -11.09 5.19 20.93
C LYS A 106 -11.01 6.51 20.18
N LEU A 107 -10.13 6.61 19.19
CA LEU A 107 -10.01 7.83 18.39
C LEU A 107 -11.30 8.10 17.61
N ARG A 108 -11.93 7.05 17.06
CA ARG A 108 -13.18 7.15 16.30
C ARG A 108 -14.36 7.64 17.14
N GLU A 109 -14.44 7.24 18.40
CA GLU A 109 -15.49 7.70 19.33
C GLU A 109 -15.51 9.22 19.50
N HIS A 110 -14.37 9.89 19.30
CA HIS A 110 -14.20 11.31 19.56
C HIS A 110 -13.99 12.16 18.30
N LEU A 111 -13.31 11.62 17.28
CA LEU A 111 -13.00 12.35 16.03
C LEU A 111 -13.96 12.01 14.88
N GLY A 112 -14.87 11.06 15.06
CA GLY A 112 -15.67 10.50 13.97
C GLY A 112 -14.87 9.49 13.16
N ASP A 113 -15.32 9.19 11.93
CA ASP A 113 -14.55 8.31 11.04
C ASP A 113 -13.23 8.99 10.67
N LEU A 114 -12.15 8.54 11.33
CA LEU A 114 -10.80 8.87 10.92
C LEU A 114 -10.54 8.23 9.57
N GLU A 115 -9.90 8.99 8.69
CA GLU A 115 -9.31 8.42 7.49
C GLU A 115 -8.19 7.47 7.93
N HIS A 116 -8.55 6.21 8.18
CA HIS A 116 -7.60 5.12 8.08
C HIS A 116 -7.02 5.19 6.64
N VAL A 117 -6.21 4.21 6.26
CA VAL A 117 -6.18 3.74 4.86
C VAL A 117 -7.59 3.20 4.41
N SER A 118 -8.67 3.90 4.78
CA SER A 118 -9.97 4.05 4.15
C SER A 118 -9.89 4.69 2.77
N ASP A 119 -8.75 5.31 2.42
CA ASP A 119 -8.50 5.78 1.06
C ASP A 119 -8.66 4.66 0.04
N ILE A 120 -8.33 3.40 0.36
CA ILE A 120 -8.57 2.31 -0.58
C ILE A 120 -10.05 1.94 -0.64
N GLY A 121 -10.76 1.87 0.49
CA GLY A 121 -12.21 1.56 0.49
C GLY A 121 -13.01 2.64 -0.26
N GLN A 122 -12.77 3.90 0.07
CA GLN A 122 -13.39 5.04 -0.58
C GLN A 122 -12.91 5.20 -2.04
N ALA A 123 -11.61 5.05 -2.35
CA ALA A 123 -11.17 5.06 -3.73
C ALA A 123 -11.79 3.90 -4.52
N LEU A 124 -11.96 2.72 -3.94
CA LEU A 124 -12.65 1.61 -4.59
C LEU A 124 -14.13 1.94 -4.84
N GLU A 125 -14.82 2.57 -3.89
CA GLU A 125 -16.19 3.04 -4.08
C GLU A 125 -16.29 4.16 -5.13
N GLU A 126 -15.38 5.13 -5.12
CA GLU A 126 -15.31 6.20 -6.11
C GLU A 126 -14.96 5.68 -7.50
N LEU A 127 -14.06 4.71 -7.61
CA LEU A 127 -13.75 4.03 -8.86
C LEU A 127 -14.95 3.20 -9.35
N ASP A 128 -15.64 2.49 -8.45
CA ASP A 128 -16.86 1.73 -8.78
C ASP A 128 -17.96 2.66 -9.31
N GLN A 129 -18.10 3.86 -8.73
CA GLN A 129 -19.05 4.88 -9.17
C GLN A 129 -18.63 5.55 -10.49
N LYS A 130 -17.38 6.03 -10.63
CA LYS A 130 -16.86 6.66 -11.87
C LYS A 130 -16.97 5.73 -13.09
N ASP A 131 -16.78 4.43 -12.89
CA ASP A 131 -16.88 3.41 -13.94
C ASP A 131 -18.29 3.20 -14.50
N THR A 132 -19.32 3.62 -13.77
CA THR A 132 -20.70 3.53 -14.28
C THR A 132 -21.02 4.61 -15.31
N GLU A 133 -20.18 5.65 -15.45
CA GLU A 133 -20.48 6.82 -16.29
C GLU A 133 -19.62 6.97 -17.55
N SER A 134 -18.52 6.21 -17.74
CA SER A 134 -17.72 6.32 -18.96
C SER A 134 -17.04 5.01 -19.38
N SER A 135 -17.09 4.69 -20.68
CA SER A 135 -16.30 3.62 -21.30
C SER A 135 -15.24 4.27 -22.19
N PRO A 136 -13.94 4.10 -21.92
CA PRO A 136 -12.89 4.65 -22.79
C PRO A 136 -12.91 3.96 -24.16
N GLU A 137 -12.56 4.72 -25.21
CA GLU A 137 -12.36 4.19 -26.56
C GLU A 137 -11.17 3.22 -26.55
N ARG A 138 -11.44 1.94 -26.80
CA ARG A 138 -10.46 0.85 -26.72
C ARG A 138 -9.49 0.89 -27.90
N LEU A 139 -8.21 0.75 -27.60
CA LEU A 139 -7.18 0.50 -28.61
C LEU A 139 -7.27 -0.96 -29.07
N ILE A 140 -7.60 -1.18 -30.34
CA ILE A 140 -7.58 -2.51 -30.97
C ILE A 140 -6.19 -2.74 -31.55
N THR A 141 -5.43 -3.69 -31.01
CA THR A 141 -4.16 -4.12 -31.62
C THR A 141 -4.36 -5.40 -32.44
N SER A 142 -3.61 -5.52 -33.54
CA SER A 142 -3.68 -6.63 -34.50
C SER A 142 -2.92 -7.89 -34.03
N ALA A 143 -2.55 -8.00 -32.76
CA ALA A 143 -1.72 -9.09 -32.26
C ALA A 143 -2.50 -10.42 -32.29
N LYS A 144 -2.19 -11.29 -33.27
CA LYS A 144 -2.75 -12.63 -33.34
C LYS A 144 -2.24 -13.46 -32.17
N ARG A 145 -3.17 -13.82 -31.28
CA ARG A 145 -2.99 -14.73 -30.14
C ARG A 145 -2.45 -16.09 -30.65
N SER A 146 -1.17 -16.41 -30.42
CA SER A 146 -0.68 -17.79 -30.53
C SER A 146 -1.00 -18.52 -29.22
N THR A 147 -2.26 -18.93 -29.07
CA THR A 147 -2.82 -19.56 -27.87
C THR A 147 -2.33 -21.00 -27.61
N GLN A 148 -1.10 -21.35 -28.00
CA GLN A 148 -0.62 -22.75 -27.97
C GLN A 148 0.41 -23.05 -26.87
N SER A 149 0.95 -22.06 -26.15
CA SER A 149 1.84 -22.31 -25.01
C SER A 149 1.07 -22.38 -23.70
N GLU A 150 1.24 -23.47 -22.94
CA GLU A 150 0.69 -23.62 -21.59
C GLU A 150 1.42 -22.73 -20.56
N THR A 151 2.64 -22.28 -20.86
CA THR A 151 3.44 -21.41 -20.00
C THR A 151 3.53 -20.01 -20.59
N VAL A 152 3.28 -19.02 -19.73
CA VAL A 152 3.51 -17.60 -20.06
C VAL A 152 4.99 -17.31 -20.03
N ASP A 153 5.48 -16.59 -21.03
CA ASP A 153 6.89 -16.21 -21.14
C ASP A 153 7.12 -14.71 -20.89
N ARG A 154 6.08 -13.99 -20.46
CA ARG A 154 6.11 -12.56 -20.12
C ARG A 154 5.19 -12.31 -18.94
N VAL A 155 5.79 -12.12 -17.77
CA VAL A 155 5.08 -11.85 -16.51
C VAL A 155 5.49 -10.50 -15.98
N TRP A 156 4.50 -9.63 -15.76
CA TRP A 156 4.71 -8.32 -15.18
C TRP A 156 4.11 -8.25 -13.78
N ILE A 157 4.92 -7.84 -12.82
CA ILE A 157 4.49 -7.63 -11.45
C ILE A 157 4.08 -6.18 -11.31
N LEU A 158 2.86 -5.96 -10.85
CA LEU A 158 2.33 -4.64 -10.54
C LEU A 158 2.43 -4.48 -9.02
N GLY A 159 3.28 -3.57 -8.54
CA GLY A 159 3.44 -3.27 -7.12
C GLY A 159 2.80 -1.92 -6.79
N ALA A 160 1.87 -1.89 -5.82
CA ALA A 160 1.11 -0.68 -5.52
C ALA A 160 0.69 -0.61 -4.03
N SER A 161 0.39 0.60 -3.55
CA SER A 161 -0.09 0.86 -2.19
C SER A 161 -1.10 2.01 -2.20
N LEU A 162 -0.91 3.08 -1.42
CA LEU A 162 -1.79 4.26 -1.42
C LEU A 162 -1.92 4.93 -2.81
N GLY A 163 -3.15 5.09 -3.31
CA GLY A 163 -3.45 5.54 -4.68
C GLY A 163 -3.19 4.50 -5.78
N GLY A 164 -2.73 3.31 -5.39
CA GLY A 164 -2.42 2.20 -6.27
C GLY A 164 -3.60 1.70 -7.11
N PRO A 165 -4.79 1.45 -6.54
CA PRO A 165 -5.93 0.95 -7.29
C PRO A 165 -6.35 1.84 -8.47
N GLU A 166 -6.38 3.16 -8.29
CA GLU A 166 -6.72 4.10 -9.37
C GLU A 166 -5.64 4.09 -10.46
N ALA A 167 -4.36 4.17 -10.09
CA ALA A 167 -3.26 4.15 -11.04
C ALA A 167 -3.21 2.85 -11.85
N VAL A 168 -3.36 1.70 -11.18
CA VAL A 168 -3.38 0.38 -11.82
C VAL A 168 -4.60 0.24 -12.72
N LYS A 169 -5.76 0.78 -12.33
CA LYS A 169 -6.95 0.76 -13.16
C LYS A 169 -6.76 1.52 -14.48
N VAL A 170 -6.28 2.76 -14.40
CA VAL A 170 -5.99 3.58 -15.60
C VAL A 170 -5.01 2.84 -16.52
N PHE A 171 -3.97 2.23 -15.95
CA PHE A 171 -3.03 1.42 -16.70
C PHE A 171 -3.71 0.23 -17.40
N LEU A 172 -4.49 -0.57 -16.67
CA LEU A 172 -5.13 -1.79 -17.19
C LEU A 172 -6.22 -1.50 -18.23
N ASP A 173 -7.00 -0.43 -18.06
CA ASP A 173 -8.10 -0.05 -18.95
C ASP A 173 -7.60 0.39 -20.35
N LEU A 174 -6.32 0.78 -20.45
CA LEU A 174 -5.67 1.16 -21.69
C LEU A 174 -5.01 -0.01 -22.43
N LEU A 175 -4.91 -1.18 -21.81
CA LEU A 175 -4.28 -2.35 -22.43
C LEU A 175 -5.25 -3.08 -23.39
N PRO A 176 -4.77 -3.52 -24.57
CA PRO A 176 -5.58 -4.25 -25.52
C PRO A 176 -5.80 -5.71 -25.09
N GLU A 177 -6.96 -6.27 -25.42
CA GLU A 177 -7.39 -7.63 -25.03
C GLU A 177 -6.45 -8.75 -25.48
N GLN A 178 -5.80 -8.60 -26.65
CA GLN A 178 -4.94 -9.64 -27.21
C GLN A 178 -3.46 -9.49 -26.84
N LEU A 179 -3.11 -8.61 -25.90
CA LEU A 179 -1.72 -8.43 -25.48
C LEU A 179 -1.20 -9.73 -24.81
N PRO A 180 -0.14 -10.37 -25.34
CA PRO A 180 0.34 -11.66 -24.85
C PRO A 180 1.20 -11.50 -23.59
N VAL A 181 0.58 -11.02 -22.51
CA VAL A 181 1.19 -10.88 -21.17
C VAL A 181 0.27 -11.39 -20.08
N ALA A 182 0.86 -11.68 -18.94
CA ALA A 182 0.16 -11.99 -17.72
C ALA A 182 0.72 -11.15 -16.57
N PHE A 183 -0.10 -10.91 -15.55
CA PHE A 183 0.28 -10.08 -14.43
C PHE A 183 0.16 -10.78 -13.09
N VAL A 184 1.06 -10.42 -12.18
CA VAL A 184 0.90 -10.66 -10.74
C VAL A 184 0.74 -9.30 -10.08
N TYR A 185 -0.34 -9.08 -9.37
CA TYR A 185 -0.63 -7.82 -8.72
C TYR A 185 -0.42 -7.95 -7.21
N ALA A 186 0.45 -7.12 -6.64
CA ALA A 186 0.70 -7.01 -5.22
C ALA A 186 0.29 -5.59 -4.77
N GLN A 187 -0.76 -5.54 -3.97
CA GLN A 187 -1.31 -4.29 -3.42
C GLN A 187 -1.27 -4.38 -1.90
N HIS A 188 -0.67 -3.39 -1.24
CA HIS A 188 -0.84 -3.24 0.21
C HIS A 188 -2.28 -2.82 0.50
N ILE A 189 -3.05 -3.71 1.11
CA ILE A 189 -4.47 -3.52 1.40
C ILE A 189 -4.88 -4.41 2.58
N ASP A 190 -5.93 -4.04 3.30
CA ASP A 190 -6.58 -4.96 4.24
C ASP A 190 -7.25 -6.12 3.48
N SER A 191 -7.12 -7.33 4.01
CA SER A 191 -7.59 -8.54 3.34
C SER A 191 -9.09 -8.50 3.00
N ASN A 192 -9.91 -7.80 3.80
CA ASN A 192 -11.35 -7.67 3.57
C ASN A 192 -11.71 -6.95 2.27
N PHE A 193 -10.82 -6.12 1.72
CA PHE A 193 -11.06 -5.39 0.47
C PHE A 193 -10.50 -6.09 -0.77
N SER A 194 -9.80 -7.23 -0.62
CA SER A 194 -9.16 -7.92 -1.75
C SER A 194 -10.17 -8.35 -2.82
N GLU A 195 -11.33 -8.86 -2.41
CA GLU A 195 -12.41 -9.22 -3.34
C GLU A 195 -13.04 -8.01 -4.03
N VAL A 196 -13.18 -6.90 -3.31
CA VAL A 196 -13.75 -5.66 -3.85
C VAL A 196 -12.79 -5.05 -4.86
N LEU A 197 -11.50 -4.94 -4.51
CA LEU A 197 -10.42 -4.53 -5.40
C LEU A 197 -10.43 -5.34 -6.70
N ALA A 198 -10.52 -6.67 -6.57
CA ALA A 198 -10.54 -7.54 -7.73
C ALA A 198 -11.74 -7.27 -8.66
N LYS A 199 -12.93 -7.03 -8.09
CA LYS A 199 -14.15 -6.71 -8.86
C LYS A 199 -14.05 -5.34 -9.55
N VAL A 200 -13.57 -4.32 -8.84
CA VAL A 200 -13.43 -2.96 -9.36
C VAL A 200 -12.43 -2.91 -10.51
N LEU A 201 -11.25 -3.52 -10.32
CA LEU A 201 -10.20 -3.53 -11.36
C LEU A 201 -10.51 -4.44 -12.55
N ALA A 202 -11.30 -5.50 -12.35
CA ALA A 202 -11.75 -6.35 -13.45
C ALA A 202 -12.80 -5.66 -14.35
N ARG A 203 -13.40 -4.56 -13.89
CA ARG A 203 -14.40 -3.83 -14.65
C ARG A 203 -13.71 -3.08 -15.79
N HIS A 204 -14.18 -3.32 -17.01
CA HIS A 204 -13.66 -2.74 -18.26
C HIS A 204 -12.26 -3.21 -18.72
N SER A 205 -11.43 -3.72 -17.81
CA SER A 205 -10.21 -4.43 -18.17
C SER A 205 -10.51 -5.63 -19.05
N CYS A 206 -9.71 -5.78 -20.12
CA CYS A 206 -9.76 -6.96 -20.98
C CYS A 206 -9.01 -8.16 -20.38
N PHE A 207 -8.42 -8.00 -19.20
CA PHE A 207 -7.73 -9.03 -18.46
C PHE A 207 -8.63 -9.62 -17.39
N LYS A 208 -8.54 -10.94 -17.21
CA LYS A 208 -9.23 -11.67 -16.15
C LYS A 208 -8.44 -11.51 -14.85
N LEU A 209 -8.89 -10.62 -13.98
CA LEU A 209 -8.37 -10.47 -12.63
C LEU A 209 -9.08 -11.41 -11.66
N LYS A 210 -8.30 -12.15 -10.87
CA LYS A 210 -8.79 -13.05 -9.81
C LYS A 210 -7.81 -13.07 -8.64
N LEU A 211 -8.30 -13.45 -7.45
CA LEU A 211 -7.42 -13.77 -6.33
C LEU A 211 -6.65 -15.05 -6.66
N ALA A 212 -5.40 -15.12 -6.23
CA ALA A 212 -4.60 -16.31 -6.43
C ALA A 212 -5.12 -17.49 -5.61
N GLU A 213 -5.21 -18.66 -6.23
CA GLU A 213 -5.70 -19.91 -5.65
C GLU A 213 -4.66 -21.05 -5.72
N GLU A 214 -4.72 -21.97 -4.76
CA GLU A 214 -3.75 -23.05 -4.63
C GLU A 214 -3.85 -24.01 -5.83
N GLY A 215 -2.72 -24.31 -6.47
CA GLY A 215 -2.63 -25.25 -7.58
C GLY A 215 -3.06 -24.70 -8.94
N GLU A 216 -3.31 -23.39 -9.07
CA GLU A 216 -3.61 -22.80 -10.36
C GLU A 216 -2.35 -22.37 -11.14
N ARG A 217 -2.53 -22.11 -12.45
CA ARG A 217 -1.48 -21.60 -13.35
C ARG A 217 -1.82 -20.21 -13.82
N LEU A 218 -0.81 -19.33 -13.90
CA LEU A 218 -0.92 -18.02 -14.54
C LEU A 218 -0.95 -18.18 -16.06
N ARG A 219 -1.90 -17.53 -16.74
CA ARG A 219 -2.06 -17.55 -18.21
C ARG A 219 -2.07 -16.15 -18.81
N TYR A 220 -1.80 -16.04 -20.11
CA TYR A 220 -1.95 -14.78 -20.83
C TYR A 220 -3.36 -14.22 -20.69
N GLY A 221 -3.46 -12.90 -20.53
CA GLY A 221 -4.73 -12.25 -20.26
C GLY A 221 -5.24 -12.44 -18.84
N GLU A 222 -4.46 -13.02 -17.92
CA GLU A 222 -4.82 -13.11 -16.50
C GLU A 222 -4.00 -12.14 -15.63
N ILE A 223 -4.64 -11.69 -14.55
CA ILE A 223 -4.01 -10.96 -13.45
C ILE A 223 -4.29 -11.75 -12.17
N LEU A 224 -3.24 -12.17 -11.47
CA LEU A 224 -3.36 -12.79 -10.15
C LEU A 224 -3.16 -11.75 -9.06
N LEU A 225 -4.20 -11.47 -8.28
CA LEU A 225 -4.09 -10.67 -7.08
C LEU A 225 -3.47 -11.52 -5.96
N THR A 226 -2.34 -11.05 -5.46
CA THR A 226 -1.56 -11.69 -4.40
C THR A 226 -2.31 -11.57 -3.07
N PRO A 227 -2.50 -12.65 -2.30
CA PRO A 227 -3.20 -12.59 -1.03
C PRO A 227 -2.36 -11.88 0.05
N VAL A 228 -3.05 -11.15 0.92
CA VAL A 228 -2.46 -10.37 2.03
C VAL A 228 -1.96 -11.26 3.17
N ASP A 229 -2.62 -12.40 3.40
CA ASP A 229 -2.47 -13.22 4.59
C ASP A 229 -1.48 -14.39 4.45
N ARG A 230 -1.12 -14.75 3.21
CA ARG A 230 -0.31 -15.94 2.92
C ARG A 230 0.73 -15.67 1.87
N GLU A 231 1.98 -16.06 2.15
CA GLU A 231 3.07 -15.90 1.19
C GLU A 231 2.86 -16.79 -0.03
N MET A 232 2.68 -16.17 -1.20
CA MET A 232 2.46 -16.82 -2.47
C MET A 232 3.77 -17.02 -3.24
N TYR A 233 3.94 -18.18 -3.88
CA TYR A 233 5.03 -18.46 -4.81
C TYR A 233 4.58 -19.43 -5.92
N PHE A 234 5.43 -19.65 -6.93
CA PHE A 234 5.24 -20.66 -7.96
C PHE A 234 6.17 -21.85 -7.72
N ASP A 235 5.65 -23.08 -7.77
CA ASP A 235 6.48 -24.30 -7.70
C ASP A 235 7.22 -24.57 -9.03
N ASP A 236 8.07 -25.60 -9.06
CA ASP A 236 8.85 -26.00 -10.25
C ASP A 236 7.96 -26.38 -11.45
N ASN A 237 6.68 -26.68 -11.21
CA ASN A 237 5.73 -26.94 -12.27
C ASN A 237 5.02 -25.67 -12.74
N GLY A 238 5.23 -24.51 -12.12
CA GLY A 238 4.53 -23.26 -12.40
C GLY A 238 3.14 -23.17 -11.80
N LEU A 239 2.88 -23.93 -10.74
CA LEU A 239 1.62 -23.89 -10.00
C LEU A 239 1.76 -22.95 -8.81
N VAL A 240 0.72 -22.14 -8.57
CA VAL A 240 0.62 -21.28 -7.39
C VAL A 240 0.59 -22.14 -6.13
N ARG A 241 1.43 -21.78 -5.16
CA ARG A 241 1.52 -22.38 -3.83
C ARG A 241 1.53 -21.30 -2.76
N PHE A 242 1.01 -21.65 -1.58
CA PHE A 242 1.11 -20.81 -0.39
C PHE A 242 1.99 -21.44 0.68
N LYS A 243 2.86 -20.63 1.29
CA LYS A 243 3.57 -21.05 2.50
C LYS A 243 2.64 -21.04 3.71
N THR A 244 3.04 -21.78 4.75
CA THR A 244 2.39 -21.77 6.05
C THR A 244 2.79 -20.57 6.91
N THR A 245 3.80 -19.81 6.49
CA THR A 245 4.25 -18.57 7.09
C THR A 245 3.59 -17.36 6.43
N PRO A 246 3.34 -16.26 7.17
CA PRO A 246 2.94 -15.01 6.57
C PRO A 246 4.07 -14.43 5.70
N TRP A 247 3.75 -13.38 4.95
CA TRP A 247 4.77 -12.59 4.26
C TRP A 247 5.85 -12.09 5.23
N PRO A 248 7.11 -12.00 4.79
CA PRO A 248 8.16 -11.36 5.56
C PRO A 248 7.86 -9.86 5.72
N GLY A 249 8.23 -9.30 6.87
CA GLY A 249 8.02 -7.89 7.18
C GLY A 249 6.70 -7.61 7.92
N PRO A 250 6.42 -6.33 8.20
CA PRO A 250 5.27 -5.92 9.01
C PRO A 250 3.93 -5.91 8.26
N TYR A 251 3.95 -5.92 6.92
CA TYR A 251 2.76 -5.84 6.08
C TYR A 251 2.81 -6.91 4.98
N GLY A 252 1.66 -7.49 4.66
CA GLY A 252 1.48 -8.41 3.53
C GLY A 252 0.58 -7.77 2.46
N PRO A 253 0.75 -8.11 1.17
CA PRO A 253 1.91 -8.82 0.62
C PRO A 253 3.16 -7.94 0.64
N SER A 254 4.33 -8.53 0.93
CA SER A 254 5.61 -7.84 0.68
C SER A 254 5.91 -7.87 -0.81
N ILE A 255 5.97 -6.71 -1.44
CA ILE A 255 6.21 -6.56 -2.89
C ILE A 255 7.62 -7.06 -3.23
N ASP A 256 8.63 -6.76 -2.41
CA ASP A 256 9.97 -7.33 -2.53
C ASP A 256 9.93 -8.87 -2.58
N GLN A 257 9.21 -9.50 -1.65
CA GLN A 257 9.12 -10.96 -1.63
C GLN A 257 8.30 -11.52 -2.80
N VAL A 258 7.25 -10.82 -3.25
CA VAL A 258 6.51 -11.19 -4.48
C VAL A 258 7.45 -11.19 -5.68
N LEU A 259 8.27 -10.14 -5.85
CA LEU A 259 9.25 -10.03 -6.93
C LEU A 259 10.19 -11.23 -6.94
N LEU A 260 10.77 -11.57 -5.79
CA LEU A 260 11.66 -12.71 -5.65
C LEU A 260 10.96 -14.04 -5.92
N ASN A 261 9.76 -14.25 -5.38
CA ASN A 261 9.01 -15.50 -5.51
C ASN A 261 8.54 -15.77 -6.95
N VAL A 262 8.14 -14.72 -7.67
CA VAL A 262 7.75 -14.82 -9.09
C VAL A 262 8.99 -14.99 -9.97
N ALA A 263 10.05 -14.21 -9.73
CA ALA A 263 11.31 -14.33 -10.48
C ALA A 263 11.99 -15.69 -10.28
N ASN A 264 11.81 -16.34 -9.14
CA ASN A 264 12.37 -17.68 -8.89
C ASN A 264 11.89 -18.72 -9.91
N TYR A 265 10.64 -18.63 -10.39
CA TYR A 265 10.11 -19.52 -11.42
C TYR A 265 10.25 -18.95 -12.84
N TYR A 266 9.89 -17.67 -13.03
CA TYR A 266 9.85 -17.07 -14.38
C TYR A 266 11.21 -16.55 -14.86
N GLY A 267 12.20 -16.38 -13.98
CA GLY A 267 13.54 -15.92 -14.34
C GLY A 267 13.55 -14.55 -15.03
N ASP A 268 14.25 -14.46 -16.16
CA ASP A 268 14.40 -13.24 -16.98
C ASP A 268 13.10 -12.78 -17.68
N LYS A 269 12.04 -13.59 -17.61
CA LYS A 269 10.70 -13.29 -18.12
C LYS A 269 9.84 -12.51 -17.14
N CYS A 270 10.36 -12.28 -15.94
CA CYS A 270 9.72 -11.54 -14.87
C CYS A 270 10.11 -10.05 -14.97
N HIS A 271 9.16 -9.14 -14.94
CA HIS A 271 9.37 -7.70 -15.01
C HIS A 271 8.53 -6.98 -13.94
N GLY A 272 8.81 -5.72 -13.63
CA GLY A 272 8.13 -4.97 -12.57
C GLY A 272 7.67 -3.59 -13.00
N ILE A 273 6.47 -3.19 -12.57
CA ILE A 273 5.96 -1.82 -12.63
C ILE A 273 5.51 -1.42 -11.22
N PHE A 274 6.04 -0.32 -10.71
CA PHE A 274 5.70 0.20 -9.39
C PHE A 274 4.85 1.45 -9.52
N PHE A 275 3.64 1.39 -8.97
CA PHE A 275 2.67 2.48 -8.98
C PHE A 275 2.69 3.24 -7.66
N SER A 276 1.86 4.29 -7.57
CA SER A 276 1.62 5.08 -6.38
C SER A 276 1.53 4.22 -5.12
N GLY A 277 2.24 4.66 -4.09
CA GLY A 277 2.31 3.95 -2.83
C GLY A 277 3.26 4.59 -1.82
N MET A 278 2.96 4.37 -0.55
CA MET A 278 3.82 4.76 0.57
C MET A 278 4.85 3.66 0.87
N GLY A 279 5.97 4.06 1.48
CA GLY A 279 7.07 3.18 1.87
C GLY A 279 8.14 3.08 0.79
N ASN A 280 8.88 1.97 0.83
CA ASN A 280 10.03 1.69 -0.03
C ASN A 280 10.04 0.22 -0.51
N ASP A 281 8.92 -0.50 -0.36
CA ASP A 281 8.78 -1.89 -0.75
C ASP A 281 9.00 -2.04 -2.26
N GLY A 282 9.79 -3.03 -2.66
CA GLY A 282 10.24 -3.22 -4.04
C GLY A 282 11.65 -2.69 -4.31
N ALA A 283 12.15 -1.74 -3.53
CA ALA A 283 13.47 -1.14 -3.75
C ALA A 283 14.62 -2.11 -3.39
N ILE A 284 14.36 -3.15 -2.61
CA ILE A 284 15.36 -4.15 -2.23
C ILE A 284 15.51 -5.20 -3.35
N ALA A 285 14.40 -5.66 -3.92
CA ALA A 285 14.37 -6.71 -4.92
C ALA A 285 14.58 -6.19 -6.36
N ALA A 286 14.20 -4.95 -6.67
CA ALA A 286 14.34 -4.38 -8.01
C ALA A 286 15.77 -4.47 -8.58
N PRO A 287 16.86 -4.18 -7.83
CA PRO A 287 18.22 -4.36 -8.31
C PRO A 287 18.57 -5.82 -8.65
N LEU A 288 18.07 -6.76 -7.85
CA LEU A 288 18.28 -8.19 -8.09
C LEU A 288 17.60 -8.62 -9.39
N LEU A 289 16.32 -8.26 -9.56
CA LEU A 289 15.58 -8.55 -10.78
C LEU A 289 16.25 -7.94 -12.01
N SER A 290 16.67 -6.68 -11.92
CA SER A 290 17.38 -5.98 -12.99
C SER A 290 18.68 -6.70 -13.38
N ALA A 291 19.45 -7.17 -12.40
CA ALA A 291 20.68 -7.94 -12.65
C ALA A 291 20.42 -9.28 -13.38
N TYR A 292 19.22 -9.84 -13.27
CA TYR A 292 18.77 -11.03 -14.00
C TYR A 292 18.07 -10.72 -15.34
N GLY A 293 18.14 -9.48 -15.83
CA GLY A 293 17.58 -9.09 -17.13
C GLY A 293 16.14 -8.60 -17.08
N SER A 294 15.57 -8.43 -15.89
CA SER A 294 14.21 -7.91 -15.72
C SER A 294 14.13 -6.43 -16.08
N THR A 295 13.02 -6.03 -16.71
CA THR A 295 12.68 -4.62 -16.92
C THR A 295 11.96 -4.08 -15.69
N ILE A 296 12.38 -2.92 -15.19
CA ILE A 296 11.76 -2.24 -14.04
C ILE A 296 11.28 -0.86 -14.47
N TRP A 297 9.99 -0.57 -14.28
CA TRP A 297 9.36 0.72 -14.54
C TRP A 297 8.70 1.28 -13.29
N VAL A 298 8.54 2.60 -13.23
CA VAL A 298 7.95 3.29 -12.08
C VAL A 298 6.96 4.36 -12.54
N GLN A 299 5.90 4.57 -11.79
CA GLN A 299 5.01 5.71 -11.97
C GLN A 299 5.75 7.01 -11.63
N GLU A 300 5.59 8.04 -12.46
CA GLU A 300 6.22 9.35 -12.23
C GLU A 300 5.62 10.07 -11.02
N SER A 301 6.46 10.72 -10.21
CA SER A 301 6.11 11.23 -8.87
C SER A 301 4.95 12.24 -8.88
N ASN A 302 4.87 13.10 -9.91
CA ASN A 302 3.82 14.10 -10.10
C ASN A 302 2.45 13.50 -10.45
N SER A 303 2.40 12.24 -10.88
CA SER A 303 1.15 11.52 -11.17
C SER A 303 0.70 10.62 -10.01
N CYS A 304 1.53 10.44 -8.99
CA CYS A 304 1.23 9.60 -7.83
C CYS A 304 0.37 10.35 -6.81
N ALA A 305 -0.55 9.64 -6.15
CA ALA A 305 -1.17 10.13 -4.92
C ALA A 305 -0.13 10.11 -3.76
N ASN A 306 0.74 9.12 -3.75
CA ASN A 306 1.92 9.05 -2.89
C ASN A 306 3.09 8.48 -3.68
N SER A 307 4.17 9.26 -3.82
CA SER A 307 5.30 8.88 -4.67
C SER A 307 6.40 8.11 -3.95
N SER A 308 6.34 7.93 -2.63
CA SER A 308 7.53 7.48 -1.89
C SER A 308 8.03 6.11 -2.32
N MET A 309 7.12 5.17 -2.63
CA MET A 309 7.48 3.82 -3.09
C MET A 309 8.08 3.81 -4.50
N PRO A 310 7.42 4.36 -5.55
CA PRO A 310 8.02 4.43 -6.87
C PRO A 310 9.32 5.26 -6.88
N ASP A 311 9.41 6.34 -6.09
CA ASP A 311 10.64 7.13 -5.94
C ASP A 311 11.77 6.31 -5.30
N SER A 312 11.45 5.49 -4.31
CA SER A 312 12.44 4.60 -3.66
C SER A 312 12.97 3.55 -4.64
N VAL A 313 12.11 2.98 -5.48
CA VAL A 313 12.53 2.05 -6.54
C VAL A 313 13.36 2.77 -7.59
N ALA A 314 12.94 3.98 -8.02
CA ALA A 314 13.69 4.78 -8.99
C ALA A 314 15.09 5.14 -8.48
N ALA A 315 15.22 5.46 -7.19
CA ALA A 315 16.48 5.81 -6.53
C ALA A 315 17.51 4.67 -6.52
N THR A 316 17.09 3.42 -6.77
CA THR A 316 18.03 2.29 -6.96
C THR A 316 18.86 2.40 -8.24
N GLY A 317 18.42 3.23 -9.20
CA GLY A 317 19.04 3.36 -10.53
C GLY A 317 18.69 2.24 -11.50
N CYS A 318 17.82 1.29 -11.11
CA CYS A 318 17.42 0.15 -11.93
C CYS A 318 16.15 0.39 -12.76
N ALA A 319 15.38 1.44 -12.47
CA ALA A 319 14.21 1.81 -13.24
C ALA A 319 14.63 2.40 -14.60
N VAL A 320 14.20 1.76 -15.70
CA VAL A 320 14.59 2.14 -17.08
C VAL A 320 13.55 2.99 -17.79
N PHE A 321 12.37 3.15 -17.20
CA PHE A 321 11.31 4.02 -17.71
C PHE A 321 10.49 4.55 -16.53
N SER A 322 10.08 5.81 -16.64
CA SER A 322 9.16 6.47 -15.72
C SER A 322 8.14 7.25 -16.53
N GLY A 323 6.89 7.21 -16.11
CA GLY A 323 5.79 7.93 -16.74
C GLY A 323 4.49 7.77 -15.97
N ASP A 324 3.45 8.48 -16.40
CA ASP A 324 2.12 8.33 -15.83
C ASP A 324 1.52 6.94 -16.17
N PRO A 325 0.41 6.51 -15.53
CA PRO A 325 -0.20 5.20 -15.82
C PRO A 325 -0.54 4.96 -17.30
N ALA A 326 -0.92 6.00 -18.05
CA ALA A 326 -1.23 5.87 -19.46
C ALA A 326 0.03 5.70 -20.31
N GLN A 327 1.11 6.42 -19.99
CA GLN A 327 2.42 6.27 -20.61
C GLN A 327 3.01 4.88 -20.33
N LEU A 328 2.89 4.38 -19.10
CA LEU A 328 3.28 3.02 -18.73
C LEU A 328 2.54 1.97 -19.58
N ALA A 329 1.23 2.12 -19.78
CA ALA A 329 0.44 1.23 -20.62
C ALA A 329 0.89 1.29 -22.09
N GLN A 330 1.09 2.49 -22.63
CA GLN A 330 1.56 2.68 -24.00
C GLN A 330 2.96 2.09 -24.21
N GLU A 331 3.87 2.26 -23.26
CA GLU A 331 5.22 1.69 -23.34
C GLU A 331 5.18 0.16 -23.25
N LEU A 332 4.29 -0.40 -22.43
CA LEU A 332 4.07 -1.84 -22.36
C LEU A 332 3.65 -2.40 -23.74
N ILE A 333 2.65 -1.77 -24.36
CA ILE A 333 2.15 -2.16 -25.69
C ILE A 333 3.27 -2.12 -26.71
N LYS A 334 4.00 -1.00 -26.80
CA LYS A 334 5.13 -0.85 -27.73
C LYS A 334 6.21 -1.89 -27.52
N LYS A 335 6.58 -2.18 -26.26
CA LYS A 335 7.60 -3.16 -25.92
C LYS A 335 7.21 -4.55 -26.41
N ILE A 336 5.98 -4.97 -26.14
CA ILE A 336 5.50 -6.31 -26.52
C ILE A 336 5.32 -6.43 -28.03
N GLU A 337 4.81 -5.40 -28.71
CA GLU A 337 4.68 -5.41 -30.17
C GLU A 337 6.03 -5.56 -30.87
N LYS A 338 7.09 -4.93 -30.36
CA LYS A 338 8.46 -5.08 -30.87
C LYS A 338 9.04 -6.47 -30.64
N GLU A 339 8.65 -7.16 -29.57
CA GLU A 339 9.14 -8.50 -29.25
C GLU A 339 8.42 -9.60 -30.02
N VAL A 340 7.20 -9.33 -30.52
CA VAL A 340 6.35 -10.28 -31.26
C VAL A 340 6.47 -10.11 -32.77
N SER A 341 6.94 -8.95 -33.25
CA SER A 341 7.15 -8.64 -34.68
C SER A 341 8.44 -9.24 -35.24
#